data_AF-A0A7X0L8F2-F1
#
_entry.id   AF-A0A7X0L8F2-F1
#
_cell.length_a   1.000
_cell.length_b   1.000
_cell.length_c   1.000
_cell.angle_alpha   90.00
_cell.angle_beta   90.00
_cell.angle_gamma   90.00
#
_symmetry.space_group_name_H-M   'P 1'
#
loop_
_entity.id
_entity.type
_entity.pdbx_description
1 polymer ?
#
loop_
_entity_poly.entity_id
_entity_poly.type
_entity_poly.pdbx_seq_one_letter_code
_entity_poly.pdbx_strand_id
1 'polypeptide(L)'
;MGEETTVLRAGDFLAVPPNTPHAFAAAPGATADVLFVFTPGAGRFDYLRLLGRVMRGEADPQEIQDSPEPFDIHYVDSPVWREAIAARS
;
A
#
# COMPACT_ATOMS: atom_id res chain seq x y z
N MET A 1 -10.42 -4.71 11.92
CA MET A 1 -9.31 -4.83 10.95
C MET A 1 -8.58 -3.49 10.95
N GLY A 2 -7.24 -3.49 10.89
CA GLY A 2 -6.43 -2.25 10.94
C GLY A 2 -5.87 -1.87 12.32
N GLU A 3 -6.09 -2.68 13.35
CA GLU A 3 -5.57 -2.46 14.72
C GLU A 3 -4.36 -3.35 15.04
N GLU A 4 -4.06 -4.32 14.19
CA GLU A 4 -2.96 -5.26 14.34
C GLU A 4 -2.30 -5.49 12.97
N THR A 5 -1.02 -5.86 12.99
CA THR A 5 -0.30 -6.31 11.80
C THR A 5 -0.15 -7.83 11.82
N THR A 6 -0.13 -8.43 10.64
CA THR A 6 0.11 -9.87 10.48
C THR A 6 1.06 -10.11 9.30
N VAL A 7 1.74 -11.25 9.30
CA VAL A 7 2.62 -11.67 8.21
C VAL A 7 1.90 -12.70 7.35
N LEU A 8 1.70 -12.36 6.08
CA LEU A 8 1.19 -13.28 5.07
C LEU A 8 2.35 -14.04 4.43
N ARG A 9 2.18 -15.35 4.23
CA ARG A 9 3.10 -16.22 3.49
C ARG A 9 2.61 -16.44 2.06
N ALA A 10 3.47 -17.03 1.24
CA ALA A 10 3.12 -17.37 -0.14
C ALA A 10 1.87 -18.27 -0.17
N GLY A 11 0.85 -17.83 -0.92
CA GLY A 11 -0.44 -18.51 -1.03
C GLY A 11 -1.51 -18.04 -0.04
N ASP A 12 -1.15 -17.27 0.99
CA ASP A 12 -2.12 -16.66 1.89
C ASP A 12 -2.90 -15.55 1.16
N PHE A 13 -4.14 -15.31 1.61
CA PHE A 13 -5.04 -14.31 1.04
C PHE A 13 -5.60 -13.40 2.14
N LEU A 14 -5.68 -12.10 1.83
CA LEU A 14 -6.33 -11.10 2.68
C LEU A 14 -7.33 -10.30 1.86
N ALA A 15 -8.59 -10.32 2.28
CA ALA A 15 -9.61 -9.41 1.77
C ALA A 15 -9.63 -8.12 2.61
N VAL A 16 -9.60 -6.97 1.94
CA VAL A 16 -9.69 -5.66 2.58
C VAL A 16 -11.04 -5.03 2.23
N PRO A 17 -11.97 -4.89 3.19
CA PRO A 17 -13.25 -4.23 2.95
C PRO A 17 -13.07 -2.74 2.62
N PRO A 18 -14.06 -2.11 1.95
CA PRO A 18 -14.08 -0.66 1.76
C PRO A 18 -13.89 0.10 3.07
N ASN A 19 -13.25 1.27 3.00
CA ASN A 19 -12.98 2.16 4.14
C ASN A 19 -12.14 1.53 5.28
N THR A 20 -11.46 0.41 5.04
CA THR A 20 -10.54 -0.19 6.01
C THR A 20 -9.12 0.31 5.76
N PRO A 21 -8.50 1.05 6.69
CA PRO A 21 -7.08 1.40 6.59
C PRO A 21 -6.21 0.15 6.46
N HIS A 22 -5.29 0.17 5.50
CA HIS A 22 -4.41 -0.96 5.23
C HIS A 22 -3.07 -0.46 4.69
N ALA A 23 -2.03 -1.21 5.00
CA ALA A 23 -0.69 -1.02 4.48
C ALA A 23 -0.02 -2.41 4.38
N PHE A 24 1.04 -2.49 3.57
CA PHE A 24 1.81 -3.72 3.42
C PHE A 24 3.28 -3.40 3.17
N ALA A 25 4.14 -4.33 3.53
CA ALA A 25 5.55 -4.35 3.17
C ALA A 25 6.06 -5.80 3.20
N ALA A 26 7.03 -6.15 2.36
CA ALA A 26 7.69 -7.46 2.43
C ALA A 26 8.26 -7.70 3.84
N ALA A 27 8.20 -8.90 4.42
CA ALA A 27 8.70 -9.14 5.79
C ALA A 27 10.19 -8.75 5.96
N PRO A 28 10.68 -8.49 7.20
CA PRO A 28 12.10 -8.14 7.43
C PRO A 28 13.05 -9.17 6.81
N GLY A 29 14.06 -8.70 6.08
CA GLY A 29 15.03 -9.56 5.40
C GLY A 29 14.49 -10.33 4.19
N ALA A 30 13.28 -10.03 3.71
CA ALA A 30 12.65 -10.72 2.60
C ALA A 30 12.23 -9.74 1.47
N THR A 31 12.15 -10.29 0.26
CA THR A 31 11.42 -9.70 -0.87
C THR A 31 10.09 -10.42 -1.03
N ALA A 32 9.08 -9.74 -1.58
CA ALA A 32 7.77 -10.35 -1.82
C ALA A 32 7.16 -9.80 -3.11
N ASP A 33 6.56 -10.69 -3.89
CA ASP A 33 5.66 -10.34 -4.99
C ASP A 33 4.21 -10.46 -4.49
N VAL A 34 3.40 -9.44 -4.78
CA VAL A 34 2.01 -9.35 -4.29
C VAL A 34 1.09 -9.04 -5.46
N LEU A 35 -0.04 -9.75 -5.54
CA LEU A 35 -1.11 -9.47 -6.49
C LEU A 35 -2.23 -8.70 -5.81
N PHE A 36 -2.54 -7.51 -6.34
CA PHE A 36 -3.70 -6.72 -5.93
C PHE A 36 -4.84 -6.89 -6.92
N VAL A 37 -6.03 -7.19 -6.41
CA VAL A 37 -7.27 -7.29 -7.19
C VAL A 37 -8.29 -6.34 -6.60
N PHE A 38 -8.86 -5.48 -7.45
CA PHE A 38 -9.89 -4.50 -7.07
C PHE A 38 -11.22 -4.84 -7.74
N THR A 39 -12.29 -4.95 -6.95
CA THR A 39 -13.65 -5.25 -7.45
C THR A 39 -14.69 -4.34 -6.77
N PRO A 40 -15.55 -3.62 -7.54
CA PRO A 40 -15.47 -3.41 -8.99
C PRO A 40 -14.15 -2.73 -9.38
N GLY A 41 -13.74 -2.87 -10.64
CA GLY A 41 -12.44 -2.35 -11.08
C GLY A 41 -12.26 -0.88 -10.73
N ALA A 42 -11.21 -0.56 -9.99
CA ALA A 42 -10.82 0.82 -9.69
C ALA A 42 -9.80 1.29 -10.73
N GLY A 43 -9.88 2.54 -11.20
CA GLY A 43 -8.96 3.14 -12.18
C GLY A 43 -7.52 3.35 -11.68
N ARG A 44 -7.03 2.50 -10.76
CA ARG A 44 -5.78 2.66 -10.02
C ARG A 44 -4.52 2.29 -10.80
N PHE A 45 -4.64 1.84 -12.06
CA PHE A 45 -3.47 1.50 -12.87
C PHE A 45 -2.52 2.70 -13.06
N ASP A 46 -3.07 3.89 -13.31
CA ASP A 46 -2.24 5.08 -13.52
C ASP A 46 -1.58 5.55 -12.22
N TYR A 47 -2.25 5.38 -11.08
CA TYR A 47 -1.62 5.56 -9.78
C TYR A 47 -0.44 4.61 -9.55
N LEU A 48 -0.60 3.31 -9.84
CA LEU A 48 0.48 2.34 -9.69
C LEU A 48 1.67 2.66 -10.61
N ARG A 49 1.41 3.19 -11.82
CA ARG A 49 2.47 3.69 -12.71
C ARG A 49 3.17 4.93 -12.15
N LEU A 50 2.41 5.88 -11.59
CA LEU A 50 2.94 7.07 -10.93
C LEU A 50 3.85 6.66 -9.76
N LEU A 51 3.39 5.76 -8.90
CA LEU A 51 4.19 5.23 -7.79
C LEU A 51 5.50 4.62 -8.30
N GLY A 52 5.44 3.82 -9.36
CA GLY A 52 6.64 3.24 -9.97
C GLY A 52 7.61 4.29 -10.52
N ARG A 53 7.11 5.36 -11.16
CA ARG A 53 7.95 6.48 -11.64
C ARG A 53 8.62 7.21 -10.48
N VAL A 54 7.88 7.52 -9.41
CA VAL A 54 8.43 8.16 -8.21
C VAL A 54 9.52 7.29 -7.57
N MET A 55 9.31 5.98 -7.44
CA MET A 55 10.32 5.06 -6.91
C MET A 55 11.60 5.00 -7.76
N ARG A 56 11.52 5.27 -9.07
CA ARG A 56 12.68 5.35 -9.97
C ARG A 56 13.29 6.76 -10.08
N GLY A 57 12.71 7.76 -9.41
CA GLY A 57 13.14 9.16 -9.51
C GLY A 57 12.74 9.86 -10.82
N GLU A 58 11.73 9.33 -11.52
CA GLU A 58 11.23 9.83 -12.82
C GLU A 58 10.03 10.78 -12.67
N ALA A 59 9.55 11.00 -11.44
CA ALA A 59 8.42 11.83 -11.08
C ALA A 59 8.66 12.45 -9.70
N ASP A 60 8.07 13.60 -9.43
CA ASP A 60 8.13 14.25 -8.12
C ASP A 60 7.21 13.50 -7.14
N PRO A 61 7.66 13.11 -5.93
CA PRO A 61 6.78 12.61 -4.88
C PRO A 61 5.54 13.50 -4.59
N GLN A 62 5.61 14.80 -4.88
CA GLN A 62 4.47 15.71 -4.76
C GLN A 62 3.31 15.32 -5.70
N GLU A 63 3.58 14.75 -6.88
CA GLU A 63 2.54 14.28 -7.81
C GLU A 63 1.62 13.23 -7.18
N ILE A 64 2.13 12.42 -6.24
CA ILE A 64 1.33 11.44 -5.49
C ILE A 64 0.36 12.17 -4.56
N GLN A 65 0.85 13.16 -3.82
CA GLN A 65 0.04 13.94 -2.87
C GLN A 65 -1.07 14.74 -3.57
N ASP A 66 -0.84 15.12 -4.82
CA ASP A 66 -1.78 15.91 -5.62
C ASP A 66 -2.79 15.04 -6.41
N SER A 67 -2.66 13.71 -6.36
CA SER A 67 -3.50 12.76 -7.10
C SER A 67 -4.53 11.90 -6.31
N PRO A 68 -4.95 12.21 -5.06
CA PRO A 68 -5.72 11.27 -4.24
C PRO A 68 -7.15 11.03 -4.76
N GLU A 69 -7.82 12.07 -5.25
CA GLU A 69 -9.26 12.02 -5.57
C GLU A 69 -9.57 11.16 -6.81
N PRO A 70 -8.84 11.25 -7.94
CA PRO A 70 -9.07 10.39 -9.11
C PRO A 70 -8.84 8.88 -8.86
N PHE A 71 -8.06 8.53 -7.84
CA PHE A 71 -7.66 7.15 -7.56
C PHE A 71 -8.30 6.57 -6.30
N ASP A 72 -9.12 7.36 -5.62
CA ASP A 72 -9.75 7.01 -4.34
C ASP A 72 -8.71 6.54 -3.31
N ILE A 73 -7.68 7.36 -3.10
CA ILE A 73 -6.58 7.08 -2.18
C ILE A 73 -6.62 8.07 -1.02
N HIS A 74 -6.78 7.52 0.17
CA HIS A 74 -6.91 8.30 1.41
C HIS A 74 -5.81 7.86 2.37
N TYR A 75 -4.81 8.72 2.57
CA TYR A 75 -3.76 8.46 3.54
C TYR A 75 -4.25 8.75 4.96
N VAL A 76 -3.89 7.88 5.89
CA VAL A 76 -4.21 8.02 7.31
C VAL A 76 -2.96 7.75 8.15
N ASP A 77 -2.85 8.39 9.32
CA ASP A 77 -1.84 7.98 10.29
C ASP A 77 -2.25 6.66 10.95
N SER A 78 -1.29 5.77 11.11
CA SER A 78 -1.48 4.49 11.80
C SER A 78 -0.30 4.27 12.75
N PRO A 79 -0.49 4.49 14.06
CA PRO A 79 0.53 4.23 15.06
C PRO A 79 1.04 2.78 15.03
N VAL A 80 0.11 1.82 14.90
CA VAL A 80 0.43 0.38 14.82
C VAL A 80 1.31 0.07 13.61
N TRP A 81 1.03 0.70 12.46
CA TRP A 81 1.88 0.55 11.28
C TRP A 81 3.26 1.18 11.48
N ARG A 82 3.32 2.41 12.02
CA ARG A 82 4.58 3.11 12.30
C ARG A 82 5.49 2.29 13.23
N GLU A 83 4.93 1.73 14.29
CA GLU A 83 5.66 0.84 15.20
C GLU A 83 6.16 -0.43 14.49
N ALA A 84 5.30 -1.07 13.68
CA ALA A 84 5.65 -2.27 12.93
C ALA A 84 6.76 -2.03 11.90
N ILE A 85 6.82 -0.86 11.27
CA ILE A 85 7.88 -0.53 10.31
C ILE A 85 9.17 -0.03 10.98
N ALA A 86 9.08 0.67 12.11
CA ALA A 86 10.25 1.13 12.86
C ALA A 86 11.06 -0.05 13.43
N ALA A 87 10.40 -1.15 13.80
CA ALA A 87 11.08 -2.37 14.24
C ALA A 87 11.87 -3.09 13.12
N ARG A 88 11.88 -2.56 11.88
CA ARG A 88 12.56 -3.17 10.72
C ARG A 88 13.94 -2.57 10.45
N SER A 89 14.25 -1.40 11.01
CA SER A 89 15.54 -0.70 10.84
C SER A 89 16.64 -1.24 11.74
#